data_AF-A0A5N6SAR6-F1
#
_entry.id   AF-A0A5N6SAR6-F1
#
_cell.length_a   1.000
_cell.length_b   1.000
_cell.length_c   1.000
_cell.angle_alpha   90.00
_cell.angle_beta   90.00
_cell.angle_gamma   90.00
#
_symmetry.space_group_name_H-M   'P 1'
#
loop_
_entity.id
_entity.type
_entity.pdbx_description
1 polymer ?
#
loop_
_entity_poly.entity_id
_entity_poly.type
_entity_poly.pdbx_seq_one_letter_code
_entity_poly.pdbx_strand_id
1 'polypeptide(L)'
;MIGQLEDIYKEDYLRLNIPLRDMPSAIDTVEVMEEYRNLVTISPGSARMAREAATALLVSRFYFVLETLPEDTVTPFWCYGTIRCKGRAKQVVDTLGHLHPQGLDYLTDSETIGPLKGLSELCSACGRYCRPVSFLVAHPDKVVNIYLKTPTKKRWRISGFPESMASFTGCQQLYAPFGRRDHGRLGSSPCSSCDGRGRPTHGMRRKLRCVGRT
;
A
#
# COMPACT_ATOMS: atom_id res chain seq x y z
N MET A 1 14.07 -18.04 18.84
CA MET A 1 13.96 -18.93 17.67
C MET A 1 13.40 -18.13 16.50
N ILE A 2 14.22 -17.79 15.50
CA ILE A 2 13.84 -16.99 14.30
C ILE A 2 13.61 -17.91 13.07
N GLY A 3 13.52 -19.22 13.28
CA GLY A 3 13.74 -20.24 12.25
C GLY A 3 12.55 -20.60 11.35
N GLN A 4 11.39 -19.95 11.47
CA GLN A 4 10.19 -20.31 10.71
C GLN A 4 9.44 -19.08 10.18
N LEU A 5 10.15 -18.05 9.74
CA LEU A 5 9.54 -17.14 8.78
C LEU A 5 9.52 -17.85 7.43
N GLU A 6 8.32 -18.11 6.91
CA GLU A 6 8.13 -18.55 5.53
C GLU A 6 8.95 -17.63 4.61
N ASP A 7 9.66 -18.20 3.64
CA ASP A 7 10.63 -17.47 2.80
C ASP A 7 10.05 -16.20 2.16
N ILE A 8 8.74 -16.19 1.94
CA ILE A 8 7.94 -15.10 1.37
C ILE A 8 7.99 -13.80 2.21
N TYR A 9 8.14 -13.92 3.54
CA TYR A 9 8.17 -12.78 4.46
C TYR A 9 9.58 -12.37 4.88
N LYS A 10 10.62 -13.12 4.48
CA LYS A 10 12.01 -12.79 4.80
C LYS A 10 12.43 -11.44 4.21
N GLU A 11 11.90 -11.07 3.04
CA GLU A 11 12.21 -9.78 2.40
C GLU A 11 11.66 -8.58 3.18
N ASP A 12 10.58 -8.77 3.96
CA ASP A 12 9.95 -7.72 4.76
C ASP A 12 10.51 -7.65 6.20
N TYR A 13 11.36 -8.61 6.59
CA TYR A 13 11.93 -8.67 7.92
C TYR A 13 13.09 -7.69 8.10
N LEU A 14 12.94 -6.76 9.04
CA LEU A 14 13.97 -5.79 9.40
C LEU A 14 14.46 -6.04 10.83
N ARG A 15 15.75 -6.35 10.96
CA ARG A 15 16.39 -6.53 12.27
C ARG A 15 17.12 -5.25 12.68
N LEU A 16 16.60 -4.60 13.71
CA LEU A 16 17.29 -3.50 14.39
C LEU A 16 18.12 -4.08 15.54
N ASN A 17 19.43 -4.22 15.33
CA ASN A 17 20.34 -4.73 16.34
C ASN A 17 21.58 -3.84 16.42
N ILE A 18 21.93 -3.41 17.64
CA ILE A 18 23.11 -2.59 17.90
C ILE A 18 24.09 -3.46 18.72
N PRO A 19 25.32 -3.68 18.24
CA PRO A 19 26.30 -4.46 18.99
C PRO A 19 26.74 -3.67 20.23
N LEU A 20 26.63 -4.29 21.41
CA LEU A 20 26.96 -3.65 22.70
C LEU A 20 28.47 -3.48 22.93
N ARG A 21 29.32 -4.14 22.13
CA ARG A 21 30.79 -4.11 22.25
C ARG A 21 31.23 -4.37 23.69
N ASP A 22 32.05 -3.50 24.25
CA ASP A 22 32.69 -3.65 25.56
C ASP A 22 31.85 -3.09 26.73
N MET A 23 30.59 -2.71 26.46
CA MET A 23 29.69 -2.19 27.50
C MET A 23 29.28 -3.30 28.49
N PRO A 24 29.13 -2.99 29.79
CA PRO A 24 28.65 -3.95 30.79
C PRO A 24 27.29 -4.53 30.40
N SER A 25 27.23 -5.78 29.97
CA SER A 25 26.03 -6.38 29.36
C SER A 25 24.99 -6.89 30.37
N ALA A 26 25.15 -6.58 31.66
CA ALA A 26 24.20 -7.00 32.68
C ALA A 26 22.95 -6.11 32.63
N ILE A 27 21.77 -6.75 32.66
CA ILE A 27 20.47 -6.08 32.45
C ILE A 27 20.15 -5.10 33.59
N ASP A 28 20.75 -5.28 34.76
CA ASP A 28 20.54 -4.51 35.98
C ASP A 28 21.51 -3.33 36.14
N THR A 29 22.44 -3.11 35.22
CA THR A 29 23.39 -1.97 35.29
C THR A 29 22.71 -0.68 34.82
N VAL A 30 22.09 0.05 35.75
CA VAL A 30 21.35 1.29 35.48
C VAL A 30 22.28 2.50 35.31
N GLU A 31 23.51 2.41 35.78
CA GLU A 31 24.50 3.49 35.81
C GLU A 31 24.94 3.91 34.41
N VAL A 32 24.90 2.98 33.45
CA VAL A 32 25.38 3.17 32.07
C VAL A 32 24.24 3.36 31.04
N MET A 33 23.02 3.63 31.50
CA MET A 33 21.85 3.79 30.61
C MET A 33 22.00 4.93 29.59
N GLU A 34 22.67 6.02 29.96
CA GLU A 34 22.95 7.10 29.02
C GLU A 34 23.94 6.68 27.92
N GLU A 35 24.93 5.87 28.27
CA GLU A 35 25.90 5.33 27.33
C GLU A 35 25.22 4.39 26.34
N TYR A 36 24.26 3.57 26.78
CA TYR A 36 23.44 2.74 25.89
C TYR A 36 22.61 3.57 24.90
N ARG A 37 21.99 4.67 25.35
CA ARG A 37 21.27 5.59 24.46
C ARG A 37 22.21 6.18 23.41
N ASN A 38 23.40 6.60 23.85
CA ASN A 38 24.41 7.19 22.96
C ASN A 38 24.92 6.16 21.95
N LEU A 39 25.11 4.90 22.37
CA LEU A 39 25.53 3.80 21.51
C LEU A 39 24.61 3.63 20.28
N VAL A 40 23.29 3.70 20.47
CA VAL A 40 22.33 3.63 19.35
C VAL A 40 22.56 4.76 18.35
N THR A 41 22.84 5.96 18.85
CA THR A 41 23.01 7.17 18.03
C THR A 41 24.33 7.15 17.26
N ILE A 42 25.42 6.70 17.89
CA ILE A 42 26.78 6.71 17.31
C ILE A 42 27.10 5.44 16.51
N SER A 43 26.34 4.36 16.69
CA SER A 43 26.63 3.07 16.06
C SER A 43 26.61 3.21 14.52
N PRO A 44 27.70 2.83 13.82
CA PRO A 44 27.76 2.92 12.37
C PRO A 44 26.61 2.17 11.70
N GLY A 45 25.88 2.88 10.85
CA GLY A 45 24.74 2.31 10.13
C GLY A 45 23.41 2.29 10.90
N SER A 46 23.36 2.68 12.17
CA SER A 46 22.09 2.77 12.93
C SER A 46 21.09 3.71 12.25
N ALA A 47 21.54 4.87 11.80
CA ALA A 47 20.72 5.83 11.06
C ALA A 47 20.19 5.24 9.74
N ARG A 48 21.01 4.44 9.04
CA ARG A 48 20.58 3.73 7.83
C ARG A 48 19.50 2.71 8.15
N MET A 49 19.68 1.91 9.19
CA MET A 49 18.71 0.90 9.62
C MET A 49 17.39 1.54 10.08
N ALA A 50 17.46 2.63 10.85
CA ALA A 50 16.30 3.41 11.27
C ALA A 50 15.55 3.99 10.06
N ARG A 51 16.26 4.55 9.08
CA ARG A 51 15.65 5.03 7.82
C ARG A 51 14.96 3.91 7.06
N GLU A 52 15.58 2.74 6.96
CA GLU A 52 15.00 1.57 6.28
C GLU A 52 13.73 1.07 6.97
N ALA A 53 13.74 0.99 8.30
CA ALA A 53 12.57 0.65 9.11
C ALA A 53 11.45 1.68 8.98
N ALA A 54 11.77 2.97 9.12
CA ALA A 54 10.82 4.05 8.93
C ALA A 54 10.20 4.00 7.51
N THR A 55 11.02 3.76 6.49
CA THR A 55 10.53 3.63 5.11
C THR A 55 9.57 2.45 4.97
N ALA A 56 9.92 1.27 5.46
CA ALA A 56 9.04 0.09 5.39
C ALA A 56 7.70 0.34 6.10
N LEU A 57 7.72 0.96 7.28
CA LEU A 57 6.52 1.32 8.03
C LEU A 57 5.65 2.34 7.27
N LEU A 58 6.25 3.33 6.63
CA LEU A 58 5.52 4.31 5.81
C LEU A 58 4.96 3.66 4.54
N VAL A 59 5.73 2.82 3.86
CA VAL A 59 5.31 2.10 2.65
C VAL A 59 4.15 1.14 2.94
N SER A 60 4.14 0.47 4.10
CA SER A 60 3.03 -0.39 4.52
C SER A 60 1.70 0.35 4.76
N ARG A 61 1.70 1.69 4.79
CA ARG A 61 0.47 2.48 4.80
C ARG A 61 -0.21 2.50 3.45
N PHE A 62 0.50 2.26 2.35
CA PHE A 62 -0.08 2.19 1.01
C PHE A 62 -0.73 0.83 0.80
N TYR A 63 -1.83 0.82 0.06
CA TYR A 63 -2.55 -0.39 -0.31
C TYR A 63 -3.28 -0.20 -1.64
N PHE A 64 -3.50 -1.30 -2.35
CA PHE A 64 -4.19 -1.30 -3.63
C PHE A 64 -5.69 -1.55 -3.46
N VAL A 65 -6.49 -0.87 -4.28
CA VAL A 65 -7.93 -1.09 -4.43
C VAL A 65 -8.19 -1.39 -5.91
N LEU A 66 -8.90 -2.48 -6.17
CA LEU A 66 -9.20 -2.93 -7.52
C LEU A 66 -10.49 -2.25 -7.97
N GLU A 67 -10.50 -1.61 -9.13
CA GLU A 67 -11.66 -0.85 -9.59
C GLU A 67 -12.53 -1.66 -10.54
N THR A 68 -11.92 -2.37 -11.48
CA THR A 68 -12.62 -3.17 -12.49
C THR A 68 -12.48 -4.65 -12.18
N LEU A 69 -13.56 -5.39 -12.41
CA LEU A 69 -13.49 -6.85 -12.48
C LEU A 69 -12.63 -7.24 -13.70
N PRO A 70 -11.85 -8.33 -13.62
CA PRO A 70 -11.35 -8.97 -14.82
C PRO A 70 -12.58 -9.54 -15.55
N GLU A 71 -13.10 -8.81 -16.52
CA GLU A 71 -14.37 -9.13 -17.19
C GLU A 71 -14.26 -10.32 -18.14
N ASP A 72 -13.05 -10.73 -18.56
CA ASP A 72 -12.86 -11.77 -19.57
C ASP A 72 -11.70 -12.74 -19.27
N THR A 73 -11.84 -13.98 -19.75
CA THR A 73 -10.86 -15.08 -19.69
C THR A 73 -9.61 -14.86 -20.56
N VAL A 74 -9.52 -13.72 -21.25
CA VAL A 74 -8.37 -13.39 -22.11
C VAL A 74 -7.20 -13.01 -21.22
N THR A 75 -6.16 -13.81 -21.28
CA THR A 75 -4.92 -13.63 -20.53
C THR A 75 -3.76 -13.41 -21.51
N PRO A 76 -2.85 -12.45 -21.24
CA PRO A 76 -2.84 -11.49 -20.13
C PRO A 76 -3.87 -10.35 -20.29
N PHE A 77 -4.22 -9.66 -19.20
CA PHE A 77 -5.17 -8.53 -19.19
C PHE A 77 -4.65 -7.32 -18.43
N TRP A 78 -5.16 -6.13 -18.76
CA TRP A 78 -4.88 -4.89 -18.02
C TRP A 78 -5.72 -4.81 -16.75
N CYS A 79 -5.04 -4.71 -15.61
CA CYS A 79 -5.65 -4.45 -14.32
C CYS A 79 -5.71 -2.96 -14.05
N TYR A 80 -6.87 -2.45 -13.63
CA TYR A 80 -7.07 -1.05 -13.26
C TYR A 80 -7.47 -0.93 -11.80
N GLY A 81 -6.82 -0.02 -11.09
CA GLY A 81 -7.17 0.26 -9.71
C GLY A 81 -6.54 1.54 -9.20
N THR A 82 -6.66 1.75 -7.90
CA THR A 82 -6.12 2.92 -7.23
C THR A 82 -5.28 2.50 -6.03
N ILE A 83 -4.07 3.06 -5.94
CA ILE A 83 -3.25 2.98 -4.73
C ILE A 83 -3.73 4.08 -3.76
N ARG A 84 -4.11 3.66 -2.55
CA ARG A 84 -4.57 4.51 -1.45
C ARG A 84 -3.56 4.48 -0.29
N CYS A 85 -3.69 5.41 0.66
CA CYS A 85 -2.84 5.48 1.86
C CYS A 85 -3.69 5.51 3.14
N LYS A 86 -3.32 4.69 4.13
CA LYS A 86 -3.97 4.60 5.45
C LYS A 86 -3.49 5.74 6.37
N GLY A 87 -4.44 6.44 6.99
CA GLY A 87 -4.15 7.47 8.00
C GLY A 87 -3.82 8.83 7.39
N ARG A 88 -2.84 9.54 7.97
CA ARG A 88 -2.47 10.92 7.59
C ARG A 88 -1.61 10.93 6.31
N ALA A 89 -2.26 10.74 5.17
CA ALA A 89 -1.63 10.65 3.85
C ALA A 89 -0.58 11.74 3.56
N LYS A 90 -0.90 13.01 3.84
CA LYS A 90 0.03 14.13 3.66
C LYS A 90 1.34 13.91 4.41
N GLN A 91 1.28 13.55 5.69
CA GLN A 91 2.48 13.33 6.51
C GLN A 91 3.28 12.14 6.01
N VAL A 92 2.61 11.05 5.63
CA VAL A 92 3.29 9.84 5.12
C VAL A 92 4.08 10.14 3.85
N VAL A 93 3.42 10.77 2.88
CA VAL A 93 4.01 11.07 1.58
C VAL A 93 5.12 12.12 1.69
N ASP A 94 4.90 13.17 2.49
CA ASP A 94 5.89 14.20 2.76
C ASP A 94 7.14 13.61 3.44
N THR A 95 6.95 12.76 4.47
CA THR A 95 8.07 12.08 5.15
C THR A 95 8.84 11.18 4.18
N LEU A 96 8.16 10.45 3.30
CA LEU A 96 8.83 9.64 2.28
C LEU A 96 9.67 10.49 1.32
N GLY A 97 9.18 11.68 0.93
CA GLY A 97 9.93 12.63 0.11
C GLY A 97 11.22 13.12 0.80
N HIS A 98 11.17 13.38 2.10
CA HIS A 98 12.35 13.77 2.88
C HIS A 98 13.35 12.61 3.05
N LEU A 99 12.88 11.38 3.26
CA LEU A 99 13.74 10.20 3.42
C LEU A 99 14.40 9.77 2.10
N HIS A 100 13.73 10.01 0.96
CA HIS A 100 14.19 9.66 -0.38
C HIS A 100 14.02 10.83 -1.36
N PRO A 101 14.85 11.89 -1.27
CA PRO A 101 14.76 13.07 -2.13
C PRO A 101 14.94 12.74 -3.63
N GLN A 102 15.65 11.65 -3.94
CA GLN A 102 15.81 11.13 -5.29
C GLN A 102 14.54 10.51 -5.89
N GLY A 103 13.46 10.43 -5.12
CA GLY A 103 12.19 9.86 -5.54
C GLY A 103 12.08 8.35 -5.32
N LEU A 104 10.84 7.86 -5.45
CA LEU A 104 10.47 6.46 -5.37
C LEU A 104 9.53 6.12 -6.53
N ASP A 105 9.63 4.90 -7.05
CA ASP A 105 8.77 4.40 -8.12
C ASP A 105 7.90 3.24 -7.64
N TYR A 106 6.65 3.24 -8.09
CA TYR A 106 5.79 2.06 -8.02
C TYR A 106 6.14 1.09 -9.13
N LEU A 107 6.16 -0.20 -8.80
CA LEU A 107 6.43 -1.28 -9.72
C LEU A 107 5.73 -2.56 -9.30
N THR A 108 5.51 -3.44 -10.26
CA THR A 108 5.15 -4.84 -10.05
C THR A 108 6.39 -5.73 -10.19
N ASP A 109 6.20 -7.04 -10.16
CA ASP A 109 7.25 -8.01 -10.48
C ASP A 109 7.66 -7.96 -11.97
N SER A 110 6.78 -7.47 -12.86
CA SER A 110 6.97 -7.46 -14.32
C SER A 110 7.30 -6.08 -14.90
N GLU A 111 6.80 -5.00 -14.31
CA GLU A 111 6.91 -3.66 -14.92
C GLU A 111 6.97 -2.52 -13.90
N THR A 112 7.37 -1.34 -14.37
CA THR A 112 7.33 -0.10 -13.57
C THR A 112 6.03 0.65 -13.86
N ILE A 113 5.24 0.90 -12.82
CA ILE A 113 3.97 1.64 -12.89
C ILE A 113 4.25 3.15 -12.98
N GLY A 114 5.28 3.64 -12.29
CA GLY A 114 5.76 5.02 -12.40
C GLY A 114 6.01 5.71 -11.05
N PRO A 115 6.40 7.00 -11.06
CA PRO A 115 6.97 7.67 -9.90
C PRO A 115 5.92 8.08 -8.87
N LEU A 116 6.21 7.94 -7.58
CA LEU A 116 5.47 8.53 -6.46
C LEU A 116 5.51 10.07 -6.60
N LYS A 117 4.41 10.69 -7.03
CA LYS A 117 4.37 12.14 -7.29
C LYS A 117 4.14 13.01 -6.05
N GLY A 118 4.23 12.41 -4.87
CA GLY A 118 4.16 13.17 -3.63
C GLY A 118 2.76 13.76 -3.36
N LEU A 119 2.75 15.02 -2.94
CA LEU A 119 1.55 15.74 -2.52
C LEU A 119 0.54 15.98 -3.65
N SER A 120 0.94 15.88 -4.91
CA SER A 120 0.04 16.09 -6.06
C SER A 120 -1.03 15.00 -6.21
N GLU A 121 -0.84 13.85 -5.58
CA GLU A 121 -1.78 12.71 -5.59
C GLU A 121 -2.76 12.75 -4.41
N LEU A 122 -2.73 13.83 -3.61
CA LEU A 122 -3.72 14.08 -2.58
C LEU A 122 -4.97 14.68 -3.22
N CYS A 123 -6.13 14.11 -2.89
CA CYS A 123 -7.41 14.69 -3.27
C CYS A 123 -7.57 16.07 -2.64
N SER A 124 -7.80 17.10 -3.46
CA SER A 124 -8.05 18.46 -2.99
C SER A 124 -9.31 18.59 -2.12
N ALA A 125 -10.31 17.72 -2.31
CA ALA A 125 -11.56 17.76 -1.57
C ALA A 125 -11.50 17.09 -0.19
N CYS A 126 -10.74 16.00 -0.03
CA CYS A 126 -10.74 15.21 1.22
C CYS A 126 -9.35 14.92 1.80
N GLY A 127 -8.28 15.34 1.12
CA GLY A 127 -6.88 15.15 1.54
C GLY A 127 -6.38 13.71 1.50
N ARG A 128 -7.17 12.76 0.98
CA ARG A 128 -6.77 11.35 0.85
C ARG A 128 -5.82 11.17 -0.32
N TYR A 129 -4.82 10.31 -0.15
CA TYR A 129 -3.98 9.87 -1.26
C TYR A 129 -4.78 8.94 -2.18
N CYS A 130 -4.82 9.26 -3.47
CA CYS A 130 -5.54 8.50 -4.48
C CYS A 130 -4.77 8.56 -5.79
N ARG A 131 -3.98 7.51 -6.06
CA ARG A 131 -3.21 7.38 -7.29
C ARG A 131 -3.81 6.27 -8.17
N PRO A 132 -4.44 6.61 -9.30
CA PRO A 132 -4.84 5.61 -10.30
C PRO A 132 -3.61 4.91 -10.87
N VAL A 133 -3.70 3.59 -11.04
CA VAL A 133 -2.65 2.76 -11.61
C VAL A 133 -3.24 1.72 -12.55
N SER A 134 -2.47 1.35 -13.56
CA SER A 134 -2.77 0.24 -14.45
C SER A 134 -1.51 -0.58 -14.68
N PHE A 135 -1.64 -1.90 -14.69
CA PHE A 135 -0.54 -2.82 -14.96
C PHE A 135 -1.06 -4.13 -15.56
N LEU A 136 -0.21 -4.83 -16.31
CA LEU A 136 -0.52 -6.08 -16.98
C LEU A 136 -0.43 -7.25 -16.00
N VAL A 137 -1.49 -8.05 -15.96
CA VAL A 137 -1.60 -9.25 -15.12
C VAL A 137 -1.72 -10.47 -16.01
N ALA A 138 -0.88 -11.48 -15.73
CA ALA A 138 -0.85 -12.70 -16.53
C ALA A 138 -2.12 -13.55 -16.40
N HIS A 139 -2.67 -13.70 -15.19
CA HIS A 139 -3.88 -14.47 -14.93
C HIS A 139 -4.50 -14.01 -13.59
N PRO A 140 -5.83 -14.06 -13.40
CA PRO A 140 -6.47 -13.58 -12.16
C PRO A 140 -5.95 -14.25 -10.87
N ASP A 141 -5.66 -15.55 -10.93
CA ASP A 141 -5.12 -16.33 -9.81
C ASP A 141 -3.60 -16.23 -9.63
N LYS A 142 -2.89 -15.55 -10.54
CA LYS A 142 -1.44 -15.36 -10.37
C LYS A 142 -1.20 -14.32 -9.31
N VAL A 143 -0.33 -14.67 -8.37
CA VAL A 143 0.16 -13.76 -7.34
C VAL A 143 0.92 -12.63 -8.00
N VAL A 144 0.56 -11.41 -7.63
CA VAL A 144 1.25 -10.18 -8.02
C VAL A 144 1.80 -9.53 -6.75
N ASN A 145 2.82 -8.71 -6.90
CA ASN A 145 3.25 -7.78 -5.85
C ASN A 145 3.24 -6.35 -6.39
N ILE A 146 3.00 -5.38 -5.51
CA ILE A 146 3.29 -3.98 -5.77
C ILE A 146 4.30 -3.49 -4.74
N TYR A 147 5.34 -2.83 -5.23
CA TYR A 147 6.40 -2.28 -4.40
C TYR A 147 6.53 -0.76 -4.60
N LEU A 148 7.21 -0.11 -3.65
CA LEU A 148 7.89 1.15 -3.85
C LEU A 148 9.40 0.90 -3.89
N LYS A 149 10.11 1.47 -4.86
CA LYS A 149 11.54 1.25 -5.09
C LYS A 149 12.31 2.55 -5.20
N THR A 150 13.53 2.52 -4.65
CA THR A 150 14.56 3.55 -4.85
C THR A 150 15.30 3.35 -6.18
N PRO A 151 15.89 4.42 -6.75
CA PRO A 151 16.80 4.30 -7.89
C PRO A 151 17.95 3.29 -7.64
N THR A 152 18.42 3.18 -6.39
CA THR A 152 19.45 2.24 -5.94
C THR A 152 18.94 0.80 -5.71
N LYS A 153 17.83 0.42 -6.36
CA LYS A 153 17.23 -0.92 -6.37
C LYS A 153 16.67 -1.47 -5.06
N LYS A 154 16.74 -0.76 -3.94
CA LYS A 154 16.03 -1.17 -2.71
C LYS A 154 14.53 -0.98 -2.90
N ARG A 155 13.73 -2.00 -2.57
CA ARG A 155 12.28 -2.02 -2.71
C ARG A 155 11.60 -2.42 -1.40
N TRP A 156 10.36 -1.96 -1.22
CA TRP A 156 9.49 -2.33 -0.11
C TRP A 156 8.10 -2.63 -0.64
N ARG A 157 7.49 -3.71 -0.17
CA ARG A 157 6.16 -4.11 -0.59
C ARG A 157 5.10 -3.23 0.07
N ILE A 158 4.08 -2.82 -0.68
CA ILE A 158 2.92 -2.13 -0.09
C ILE A 158 1.99 -3.14 0.60
N SER A 159 1.11 -2.69 1.49
CA SER A 159 0.20 -3.57 2.22
C SER A 159 -0.82 -4.24 1.31
N GLY A 160 -1.13 -5.51 1.60
CA GLY A 160 -2.10 -6.32 0.84
C GLY A 160 -1.48 -7.18 -0.25
N PHE A 161 -0.15 -7.26 -0.31
CA PHE A 161 0.59 -8.16 -1.19
C PHE A 161 1.55 -9.04 -0.37
N PRO A 162 1.97 -10.21 -0.87
CA PRO A 162 1.63 -10.84 -2.15
C PRO A 162 0.16 -11.27 -2.22
N GLU A 163 -0.51 -11.01 -3.35
CA GLU A 163 -1.92 -11.36 -3.52
C GLU A 163 -2.33 -11.46 -5.00
N SER A 164 -3.38 -12.25 -5.28
CA SER A 164 -3.99 -12.44 -6.60
C SER A 164 -5.14 -11.46 -6.85
N MET A 165 -5.42 -11.14 -8.11
CA MET A 165 -6.56 -10.28 -8.47
C MET A 165 -7.91 -10.96 -8.18
N ALA A 166 -7.95 -12.30 -8.24
CA ALA A 166 -9.10 -13.10 -7.84
C ALA A 166 -9.42 -12.91 -6.33
N SER A 167 -8.42 -12.94 -5.46
CA SER A 167 -8.61 -12.68 -4.02
C SER A 167 -9.09 -11.25 -3.77
N PHE A 168 -8.50 -10.24 -4.42
CA PHE A 168 -8.99 -8.86 -4.31
C PHE A 168 -10.45 -8.72 -4.74
N THR A 169 -10.85 -9.40 -5.82
CA THR A 169 -12.23 -9.43 -6.28
C THR A 169 -13.19 -9.98 -5.22
N GLY A 170 -12.80 -11.08 -4.57
CA GLY A 170 -13.56 -11.68 -3.46
C GLY A 170 -13.61 -10.79 -2.22
N CYS A 171 -12.45 -10.35 -1.73
CA CYS A 171 -12.32 -9.53 -0.52
C CYS A 171 -13.01 -8.16 -0.63
N GLN A 172 -12.93 -7.51 -1.80
CA GLN A 172 -13.56 -6.22 -2.04
C GLN A 172 -15.05 -6.32 -2.41
N GLN A 173 -15.58 -7.54 -2.54
CA GLN A 173 -16.97 -7.80 -2.94
C GLN A 173 -17.32 -7.04 -4.23
N LEU A 174 -16.44 -7.11 -5.25
CA LEU A 174 -16.67 -6.47 -6.55
C LEU A 174 -17.86 -7.13 -7.27
N TYR A 175 -18.02 -8.44 -7.12
CA TYR A 175 -19.22 -9.17 -7.55
C TYR A 175 -20.15 -9.41 -6.36
N ALA A 176 -21.05 -8.46 -6.11
CA ALA A 176 -22.05 -8.53 -5.03
C ALA A 176 -23.46 -8.31 -5.60
N PRO A 177 -24.09 -9.32 -6.24
CA PRO A 177 -25.37 -9.18 -6.93
C PRO A 177 -26.51 -8.73 -6.01
N PHE A 178 -26.39 -9.00 -4.70
CA PHE A 178 -27.37 -8.61 -3.68
C PHE A 178 -26.90 -7.41 -2.83
N GLY A 179 -25.92 -6.65 -3.32
CA GLY A 179 -25.30 -5.55 -2.58
C GLY A 179 -24.24 -6.03 -1.59
N ARG A 180 -23.39 -5.09 -1.16
CA ARG A 180 -22.31 -5.35 -0.21
C ARG A 180 -22.84 -5.39 1.22
N ARG A 181 -22.16 -6.15 2.10
CA ARG A 181 -22.49 -6.24 3.53
C ARG A 181 -22.41 -4.90 4.27
N ASP A 182 -21.59 -3.97 3.76
CA ASP A 182 -21.44 -2.62 4.30
C ASP A 182 -22.55 -1.65 3.81
N HIS A 183 -23.51 -2.13 3.01
CA HIS A 183 -24.53 -1.31 2.35
C HIS A 183 -23.94 -0.14 1.53
N GLY A 184 -22.69 -0.28 1.05
CA GLY A 184 -21.95 0.79 0.37
C GLY A 184 -21.51 1.93 1.29
N ARG A 185 -21.58 1.76 2.62
CA ARG A 185 -21.03 2.71 3.59
C ARG A 185 -19.53 2.46 3.73
N LEU A 186 -18.76 3.31 3.07
CA LEU A 186 -17.32 3.40 3.31
C LEU A 186 -17.10 3.76 4.80
N GLY A 187 -16.10 3.15 5.45
CA GLY A 187 -15.67 3.52 6.81
C GLY A 187 -15.09 4.94 6.94
N SER A 188 -15.30 5.78 5.93
CA SER A 188 -14.87 7.17 5.84
C SER A 188 -15.92 7.95 5.04
N SER A 189 -16.04 9.26 5.29
CA SER A 189 -17.00 10.12 4.56
C SER A 189 -16.81 9.96 3.03
N PRO A 190 -17.87 9.71 2.27
CA PRO A 190 -17.74 9.52 0.82
C PRO A 190 -17.18 10.79 0.16
N CYS A 191 -16.31 10.63 -0.82
CA CYS A 191 -15.75 11.72 -1.60
C CYS A 191 -16.03 11.47 -3.08
N SER A 192 -16.80 12.33 -3.74
CA SER A 192 -17.12 12.18 -5.17
C SER A 192 -15.88 12.14 -6.06
N SER A 193 -14.81 12.86 -5.70
CA SER A 193 -13.55 12.88 -6.46
C SER A 193 -12.72 11.59 -6.31
N CYS A 194 -12.82 10.91 -5.16
CA CYS A 194 -12.05 9.68 -4.87
C CYS A 194 -12.84 8.40 -5.17
N ASP A 195 -14.14 8.43 -4.94
CA ASP A 195 -15.01 7.25 -4.96
C ASP A 195 -15.91 7.21 -6.22
N GLY A 196 -15.95 8.31 -6.99
CA GLY A 196 -16.73 8.42 -8.23
C GLY A 196 -16.09 7.76 -9.46
N ARG A 197 -14.80 7.37 -9.40
CA ARG A 197 -14.09 6.82 -10.57
C ARG A 197 -14.39 5.35 -10.86
N GLY A 198 -15.00 4.63 -9.92
CA GLY A 198 -15.27 3.19 -10.03
C GLY A 198 -16.74 2.79 -9.93
N ARG A 199 -17.71 3.72 -10.06
CA ARG A 199 -19.12 3.33 -10.19
C ARG A 199 -19.48 3.27 -11.67
N PRO A 200 -19.58 2.08 -12.30
CA PRO A 200 -20.50 1.96 -13.41
C PRO A 200 -21.87 2.39 -12.90
N THR A 201 -22.51 3.29 -13.61
CA THR A 201 -23.88 3.75 -13.37
C THR A 201 -24.85 2.59 -13.60
N HIS A 202 -24.85 1.58 -12.73
CA HIS A 202 -25.89 0.57 -12.73
C HIS A 202 -27.07 1.08 -11.89
N GLY A 203 -28.17 1.32 -12.58
CA GLY A 203 -29.48 1.49 -11.95
C GLY A 203 -30.05 2.91 -11.97
N MET A 204 -29.89 3.67 -13.06
CA MET A 204 -30.89 4.69 -13.36
C MET A 204 -32.18 3.93 -13.75
N ARG A 205 -33.02 3.64 -12.74
CA ARG A 205 -34.38 3.11 -12.93
C ARG A 205 -35.05 3.99 -13.97
N ARG A 206 -35.18 3.50 -15.22
CA ARG A 206 -36.11 4.08 -16.18
C ARG A 206 -37.49 3.98 -15.53
N LYS A 207 -38.04 5.11 -15.07
CA LYS A 207 -39.47 5.20 -14.78
C LYS A 207 -40.16 4.90 -16.11
N LEU A 208 -40.67 3.68 -16.27
CA LEU A 208 -41.71 3.40 -17.26
C LEU A 208 -42.87 4.34 -16.92
N ARG A 209 -43.07 5.38 -17.75
CA ARG A 209 -44.33 6.12 -17.76
C ARG A 209 -45.38 5.15 -18.31
N CYS A 210 -46.28 4.69 -17.44
CA CYS A 210 -47.52 4.08 -17.90
C CYS A 210 -48.31 5.17 -18.63
N VAL A 211 -48.40 5.07 -19.96
CA VAL A 211 -49.41 5.78 -20.75
C VAL A 211 -50.70 4.99 -20.55
N GLY A 212 -51.62 5.55 -19.76
CA GLY A 212 -52.98 5.04 -19.69
C GLY A 212 -53.67 5.24 -21.04
N ARG A 213 -54.16 4.15 -21.63
CA ARG A 213 -55.13 4.21 -22.73
C ARG A 213 -56.50 4.47 -22.09
N THR A 214 -57.14 5.56 -22.50
CA THR A 214 -58.60 5.71 -22.50
C THR A 214 -59.12 5.36 -23.87
#